data_AF-A0A5N8TB82-F1
#
_entry.id   AF-A0A5N8TB82-F1
#
_cell.length_a   1.000
_cell.length_b   1.000
_cell.length_c   1.000
_cell.angle_alpha   90.00
_cell.angle_beta   90.00
_cell.angle_gamma   90.00
#
_symmetry.space_group_name_H-M   'P 1'
#
loop_
_entity.id
_entity.type
_entity.pdbx_description
1 polymer ?
#
loop_
_entity_poly.entity_id
_entity_poly.type
_entity_poly.pdbx_seq_one_letter_code
_entity_poly.pdbx_strand_id
1 'polypeptide(L)'
;MYTDMFKAFSEQSEKALAPYVNFNKLVAKNVETLTELQMNAMRTYSELGLEQMKAASEVKDVSSMTSFSSQQLAALTKLSQQMMDDSAKLQNIAKEFKEDIDKLTAENMKAGTPA
;
A
#
# COMPACT_ATOMS: atom_id res chain seq x y z
N MET A 1 36.04 0.12 -31.97
CA MET A 1 36.90 -0.63 -31.04
C MET A 1 36.93 -0.01 -29.63
N TYR A 2 37.43 1.22 -29.43
CA TYR A 2 37.34 1.89 -28.11
C TYR A 2 35.90 2.25 -27.71
N THR A 3 35.08 2.69 -28.65
CA THR A 3 33.66 3.01 -28.44
C THR A 3 32.84 1.77 -28.07
N ASP A 4 33.13 0.62 -28.70
CA ASP A 4 32.44 -0.66 -28.41
C ASP A 4 32.85 -1.22 -27.05
N MET A 5 34.13 -1.09 -26.67
CA MET A 5 34.62 -1.39 -25.31
C MET A 5 33.95 -0.52 -24.25
N PHE A 6 33.81 0.78 -24.51
CA PHE A 6 33.14 1.70 -23.60
C PHE A 6 31.65 1.39 -23.46
N LYS A 7 30.99 1.00 -24.56
CA LYS A 7 29.58 0.62 -24.57
C LYS A 7 29.34 -0.70 -23.84
N ALA A 8 30.15 -1.72 -24.09
CA ALA A 8 30.09 -2.99 -23.37
C ALA A 8 30.36 -2.81 -21.86
N PHE A 9 31.33 -1.98 -21.49
CA PHE A 9 31.60 -1.65 -20.08
C PHE A 9 30.43 -0.92 -19.41
N SER A 10 29.79 0.02 -20.12
CA SER A 10 28.60 0.72 -19.65
C SER A 10 27.42 -0.24 -19.45
N GLU A 11 27.14 -1.10 -20.43
CA GLU A 11 26.06 -2.10 -20.36
C GLU A 11 26.31 -3.15 -19.25
N GLN A 12 27.56 -3.57 -19.06
CA GLN A 12 27.96 -4.47 -17.97
C GLN A 12 27.78 -3.81 -16.60
N SER A 13 28.16 -2.54 -16.47
CA SER A 13 28.00 -1.75 -15.24
C SER A 13 26.53 -1.51 -14.91
N GLU A 14 25.71 -1.23 -15.93
CA GLU A 14 24.26 -1.06 -15.79
C GLU A 14 23.60 -2.37 -15.32
N LYS A 15 23.96 -3.51 -15.92
CA LYS A 15 23.49 -4.83 -15.48
C LYS A 15 23.93 -5.19 -14.05
N ALA A 16 25.14 -4.79 -13.65
CA ALA A 16 25.64 -5.05 -12.30
C ALA A 16 24.93 -4.21 -11.22
N LEU A 17 24.50 -2.98 -11.56
CA LEU A 17 23.80 -2.07 -10.64
C LEU A 17 22.28 -2.21 -10.65
N ALA A 18 21.70 -2.71 -11.76
CA ALA A 18 20.27 -2.91 -11.93
C ALA A 18 19.58 -3.66 -10.76
N PRO A 19 20.15 -4.72 -10.16
CA PRO A 19 19.55 -5.42 -9.02
C PRO A 19 19.32 -4.50 -7.82
N TYR A 20 20.30 -3.66 -7.49
CA TYR A 20 20.23 -2.73 -6.37
C TYR A 20 19.22 -1.61 -6.64
N VAL A 21 19.20 -1.07 -7.86
CA VAL A 21 18.24 -0.04 -8.27
C VAL A 21 16.81 -0.58 -8.22
N ASN A 22 16.59 -1.79 -8.74
CA ASN A 22 15.27 -2.41 -8.76
C ASN A 22 14.80 -2.78 -7.35
N PHE A 23 15.68 -3.27 -6.48
CA PHE A 23 15.36 -3.49 -5.07
C PHE A 23 14.95 -2.18 -4.35
N ASN A 24 15.71 -1.11 -4.54
CA ASN A 24 15.38 0.19 -3.94
C ASN A 24 14.02 0.72 -4.43
N LYS A 25 13.72 0.58 -5.73
CA LYS A 25 12.41 0.92 -6.29
C LYS A 25 11.29 0.07 -5.67
N LEU A 26 11.52 -1.22 -5.48
CA LEU A 26 10.55 -2.11 -4.84
C LEU A 26 10.25 -1.67 -3.41
N VAL A 27 11.28 -1.39 -2.61
CA VAL A 27 11.11 -0.91 -1.23
C VAL A 27 10.37 0.42 -1.22
N ALA A 28 10.75 1.38 -2.08
CA ALA A 28 10.10 2.67 -2.18
C ALA A 28 8.60 2.54 -2.53
N LYS A 29 8.25 1.72 -3.53
CA LYS A 29 6.85 1.43 -3.90
C LYS A 29 6.07 0.90 -2.71
N ASN A 30 6.62 -0.06 -1.96
CA ASN A 30 5.90 -0.66 -0.82
C ASN A 30 5.71 0.34 0.32
N VAL A 31 6.70 1.18 0.61
CA VAL A 31 6.58 2.26 1.60
C VAL A 31 5.49 3.25 1.18
N GLU A 32 5.45 3.63 -0.10
CA GLU A 32 4.41 4.52 -0.64
C GLU A 32 3.02 3.90 -0.46
N THR A 33 2.81 2.65 -0.89
CA THR A 33 1.50 1.98 -0.78
C THR A 33 1.06 1.79 0.67
N LEU A 34 1.98 1.44 1.58
CA LEU A 34 1.66 1.33 3.01
C LEU A 34 1.29 2.70 3.61
N THR A 35 1.98 3.75 3.20
CA THR A 35 1.70 5.12 3.65
C THR A 35 0.33 5.58 3.16
N GLU A 36 -0.03 5.31 1.90
CA GLU A 36 -1.35 5.58 1.35
C GLU A 36 -2.45 4.85 2.13
N LEU A 37 -2.25 3.57 2.44
CA LEU A 37 -3.19 2.80 3.25
C LEU A 37 -3.38 3.42 4.64
N GLN A 38 -2.28 3.81 5.30
CA GLN A 38 -2.34 4.44 6.61
C GLN A 38 -3.06 5.81 6.56
N MET A 39 -2.78 6.62 5.55
CA MET A 39 -3.43 7.93 5.34
C MET A 39 -4.93 7.79 5.07
N ASN A 40 -5.33 6.80 4.27
CA ASN A 40 -6.74 6.52 3.99
C ASN A 40 -7.48 6.03 5.22
N ALA A 41 -6.87 5.15 6.02
CA ALA A 41 -7.43 4.71 7.29
C ALA A 41 -7.60 5.89 8.26
N MET A 42 -6.58 6.75 8.40
CA MET A 42 -6.64 7.95 9.23
C MET A 42 -7.77 8.91 8.81
N ARG A 43 -7.91 9.17 7.51
CA ARG A 43 -9.00 10.01 6.99
C ARG A 43 -10.36 9.40 7.33
N THR A 44 -10.55 8.12 7.02
CA THR A 44 -11.83 7.43 7.20
C THR A 44 -12.26 7.42 8.67
N TYR A 45 -11.34 7.12 9.59
CA TYR A 45 -11.65 7.10 11.02
C TYR A 45 -11.89 8.50 11.60
N SER A 46 -11.18 9.51 11.10
CA SER A 46 -11.41 10.91 11.50
C SER A 46 -12.80 11.39 11.03
N GLU A 47 -13.17 11.09 9.78
CA GLU A 47 -14.49 11.38 9.24
C GLU A 47 -15.59 10.69 10.04
N LEU A 48 -15.43 9.40 10.34
CA LEU A 48 -16.39 8.64 11.15
C LEU A 48 -16.58 9.24 12.55
N GLY A 49 -15.48 9.66 13.19
CA GLY A 49 -15.52 10.33 14.49
C GLY A 49 -16.24 11.69 14.44
N LEU A 50 -15.94 12.50 13.43
CA LEU A 50 -16.61 13.79 13.22
C LEU A 50 -18.11 13.61 12.93
N GLU A 51 -18.47 12.65 12.09
CA GLU A 51 -19.87 12.29 11.80
C GLU A 51 -20.59 11.88 13.09
N GLN A 52 -19.97 11.03 13.92
CA GLN A 52 -20.57 10.57 15.17
C GLN A 52 -20.72 11.71 16.19
N MET A 53 -19.74 12.61 16.32
CA MET A 53 -19.85 13.77 17.21
C MET A 53 -20.96 14.72 16.75
N LYS A 54 -21.06 14.97 15.43
CA LYS A 54 -22.12 15.79 14.88
C LYS A 54 -23.49 15.17 15.15
N ALA A 55 -23.64 13.87 14.86
CA ALA A 55 -24.85 13.11 15.15
C ALA A 55 -25.24 13.17 16.64
N ALA A 56 -24.27 13.04 17.55
CA ALA A 56 -24.50 13.15 18.98
C ALA A 56 -24.97 14.55 19.39
N SER A 57 -24.40 15.61 18.79
CA SER A 57 -24.79 17.00 19.05
C SER A 57 -26.21 17.35 18.58
N GLU A 58 -26.76 16.57 17.66
CA GLU A 58 -28.11 16.76 17.11
C GLU A 58 -29.20 16.04 17.92
N VAL A 59 -28.83 15.23 18.93
CA VAL A 59 -29.79 14.54 19.82
C VAL A 59 -30.43 15.53 20.78
N LYS A 60 -31.75 15.71 20.67
CA LYS A 60 -32.54 16.67 21.48
C LYS A 60 -33.79 16.04 22.10
N ASP A 61 -34.19 14.87 21.63
CA ASP A 61 -35.41 14.16 22.01
C ASP A 61 -35.31 12.66 21.67
N VAL A 62 -36.34 11.89 21.99
CA VAL A 62 -36.38 10.43 21.77
C VAL A 62 -36.34 10.07 20.27
N SER A 63 -36.87 10.92 19.40
CA SER A 63 -36.88 10.71 17.95
C SER A 63 -35.47 10.85 17.35
N SER A 64 -34.77 11.92 17.72
CA SER A 64 -33.38 12.15 17.36
C SER A 64 -32.44 11.12 18.00
N MET A 65 -32.75 10.60 19.19
CA MET A 65 -32.01 9.48 19.77
C MET A 65 -32.16 8.19 18.95
N THR A 66 -33.35 7.89 18.45
CA THR A 66 -33.58 6.73 17.56
C THR A 66 -32.81 6.88 16.24
N SER A 67 -32.76 8.10 15.70
CA SER A 67 -31.97 8.42 14.51
C SER A 67 -30.48 8.23 14.74
N PHE A 68 -29.96 8.69 15.89
CA PHE A 68 -28.57 8.48 16.30
C PHE A 68 -28.22 7.00 16.43
N SER A 69 -29.07 6.18 17.06
CA SER A 69 -28.85 4.72 17.15
C SER A 69 -28.77 4.06 15.77
N SER A 70 -29.59 4.50 14.82
CA SER A 70 -29.56 4.00 13.44
C SER A 70 -28.25 4.40 12.72
N GLN A 71 -27.81 5.64 12.91
CA GLN A 71 -26.52 6.12 12.38
C GLN A 71 -25.33 5.37 12.99
N GLN A 72 -25.38 5.04 14.28
CA GLN A 72 -24.34 4.28 14.95
C GLN A 72 -24.16 2.88 14.33
N LEU A 73 -25.25 2.21 13.96
CA LEU A 73 -25.23 0.92 13.25
C LEU A 73 -24.61 1.05 11.85
N ALA A 74 -24.96 2.11 11.11
CA ALA A 74 -24.36 2.39 9.81
C ALA A 74 -22.85 2.69 9.92
N ALA A 75 -22.43 3.45 10.93
CA ALA A 75 -21.03 3.73 11.21
C ALA A 75 -20.24 2.46 11.52
N LEU A 76 -20.79 1.56 12.36
CA LEU A 76 -20.18 0.25 12.63
C LEU A 76 -20.05 -0.62 11.37
N THR A 77 -21.06 -0.60 10.51
CA THR A 77 -21.03 -1.34 9.24
C THR A 77 -19.94 -0.78 8.32
N LYS A 78 -19.85 0.55 8.17
CA LYS A 78 -18.82 1.23 7.38
C LYS A 78 -17.42 0.95 7.92
N LEU A 79 -17.25 0.97 9.24
CA LEU A 79 -16.00 0.62 9.91
C LEU A 79 -15.59 -0.83 9.63
N SER A 80 -16.54 -1.77 9.76
CA SER A 80 -16.29 -3.19 9.48
C SER A 80 -15.87 -3.40 8.01
N GLN A 81 -16.56 -2.74 7.07
CA GLN A 81 -16.22 -2.82 5.66
C GLN A 81 -14.82 -2.26 5.38
N GLN A 82 -14.51 -1.08 5.92
CA GLN A 82 -13.20 -0.47 5.77
C GLN A 82 -12.09 -1.38 6.31
N MET A 83 -12.29 -2.02 7.47
CA MET A 83 -11.32 -2.95 8.04
C MET A 83 -11.10 -4.18 7.15
N MET A 84 -12.15 -4.72 6.55
CA MET A 84 -12.03 -5.83 5.59
C MET A 84 -11.28 -5.41 4.34
N ASP A 85 -11.60 -4.24 3.79
CA ASP A 85 -10.95 -3.70 2.59
C ASP A 85 -9.46 -3.42 2.82
N ASP A 86 -9.11 -2.84 3.97
CA ASP A 86 -7.73 -2.57 4.35
C ASP A 86 -6.96 -3.88 4.61
N SER A 87 -7.61 -4.90 5.19
CA SER A 87 -7.02 -6.24 5.32
C SER A 87 -6.72 -6.87 3.96
N ALA A 88 -7.67 -6.78 3.01
CA ALA A 88 -7.49 -7.30 1.66
C ALA A 88 -6.35 -6.57 0.92
N LYS A 89 -6.26 -5.24 1.06
CA LYS A 89 -5.16 -4.46 0.50
C LYS A 89 -3.81 -4.86 1.09
N LEU A 90 -3.72 -5.01 2.42
CA LEU A 90 -2.49 -5.46 3.09
C LEU A 90 -2.05 -6.85 2.60
N GLN A 91 -2.99 -7.77 2.44
CA GLN A 91 -2.70 -9.10 1.88
C GLN A 91 -2.17 -9.01 0.44
N ASN A 92 -2.77 -8.14 -0.38
CA ASN A 92 -2.31 -7.91 -1.75
C ASN A 92 -0.90 -7.29 -1.79
N ILE A 93 -0.62 -6.30 -0.94
CA ILE A 93 0.72 -5.69 -0.83
C ILE A 93 1.75 -6.77 -0.46
N ALA A 94 1.44 -7.61 0.53
CA ALA A 94 2.35 -8.69 0.94
C ALA A 94 2.60 -9.71 -0.19
N LYS A 95 1.56 -10.03 -0.96
CA LYS A 95 1.65 -10.92 -2.12
C LYS A 95 2.49 -10.29 -3.23
N GLU A 96 2.21 -9.05 -3.61
CA GLU A 96 2.98 -8.32 -4.63
C GLU A 96 4.44 -8.18 -4.25
N PHE A 97 4.73 -7.82 -3.00
CA PHE A 97 6.10 -7.72 -2.50
C PHE A 97 6.86 -9.05 -2.63
N LYS A 98 6.20 -10.16 -2.27
CA LYS A 98 6.78 -11.49 -2.42
C LYS A 98 7.04 -11.83 -3.88
N GLU A 99 6.08 -11.61 -4.76
CA GLU A 99 6.21 -11.86 -6.20
C GLU A 99 7.33 -11.02 -6.83
N ASP A 100 7.44 -9.74 -6.45
CA ASP A 100 8.48 -8.84 -6.93
C ASP A 100 9.89 -9.24 -6.43
N ILE A 101 10.02 -9.73 -5.19
CA ILE A 101 11.28 -10.30 -4.68
C ILE A 101 11.64 -11.60 -5.40
N ASP A 102 10.68 -12.50 -5.59
CA ASP A 102 10.91 -13.78 -6.26
C ASP A 102 11.36 -13.53 -7.71
N LYS A 103 10.77 -12.54 -8.38
CA LYS A 103 11.16 -12.08 -9.71
C LYS A 103 12.57 -11.48 -9.73
N LEU A 104 12.88 -10.56 -8.81
CA LEU A 104 14.22 -9.97 -8.66
C LEU A 104 15.29 -11.04 -8.48
N THR A 105 15.01 -12.03 -7.63
CA THR A 105 15.93 -13.15 -7.37
C THR A 105 16.12 -14.01 -8.62
N ALA A 106 15.04 -14.33 -9.34
CA ALA A 106 15.11 -15.10 -10.58
C ALA A 106 15.87 -14.37 -11.71
N GLU A 107 15.70 -13.06 -11.83
CA GLU A 107 16.44 -12.21 -12.78
C GLU A 107 17.93 -12.15 -12.42
N ASN A 108 18.26 -12.04 -11.14
CA ASN A 108 19.65 -12.03 -10.66
C ASN A 108 20.35 -13.39 -10.81
N MET A 109 19.65 -14.52 -10.59
CA MET A 109 20.21 -15.85 -10.85
C MET A 109 20.52 -16.06 -12.34
N LYS A 110 19.68 -15.54 -13.25
CA LYS A 110 19.94 -15.57 -14.70
C LYS A 110 21.13 -14.70 -15.10
N ALA A 111 21.41 -13.62 -14.37
CA ALA A 111 22.58 -12.77 -14.59
C ALA A 111 23.88 -13.34 -13.98
N GLY A 112 23.77 -14.22 -12.97
CA GLY A 112 24.89 -14.81 -12.23
C GLY A 112 25.28 -16.24 -12.63
N THR A 113 24.67 -16.84 -13.65
CA THR A 113 25.09 -18.17 -14.14
C THR A 113 26.24 -17.97 -15.14
N PRO A 114 27.47 -18.45 -14.85
CA PRO A 114 28.54 -18.46 -15.85
C PRO A 114 28.17 -19.43 -16.97
N ALA A 115 28.45 -19.04 -18.21
CA ALA A 115 28.49 -19.98 -19.34
C ALA A 115 29.64 -20.98 -19.17
#